data_AF-A0A2V8H7B5-F1
#
_entry.id   AF-A0A2V8H7B5-F1
#
_cell.length_a   1.000
_cell.length_b   1.000
_cell.length_c   1.000
_cell.angle_alpha   90.00
_cell.angle_beta   90.00
_cell.angle_gamma   90.00
#
_symmetry.space_group_name_H-M   'P 1'
#
loop_
_entity.id
_entity.type
_entity.pdbx_description
1 polymer ?
#
loop_
_entity_poly.entity_id
_entity_poly.type
_entity_poly.pdbx_seq_one_letter_code
_entity_poly.pdbx_strand_id
1 'polypeptide(L)'
;MRKDAQMIDGLKIQMTAAELAERLNERIDWHEATASEYEAELRKPESEREDPLEPEHMLEHELKEHRERAGVLRLVRDHLIAGELYLLEERDLQFADLVPEFNMEYVLPRRPPVPEVH
;
A
#
# COMPACT_ATOMS: atom_id res chain seq x y z
N MET A 1 33.69 31.96 10.05
CA MET A 1 32.66 31.07 10.60
C MET A 1 32.42 29.96 9.58
N ARG A 2 32.79 28.72 9.91
CA ARG A 2 32.38 27.57 9.10
C ARG A 2 30.88 27.40 9.34
N LYS A 3 30.07 27.41 8.28
CA LYS A 3 28.70 26.87 8.37
C LYS A 3 28.90 25.41 8.73
N ASP A 4 28.59 25.04 9.97
CA ASP A 4 28.43 23.64 10.33
C ASP A 4 27.51 23.04 9.26
N ALA A 5 27.96 21.97 8.61
CA ALA A 5 27.19 21.32 7.58
C ALA A 5 25.88 20.88 8.24
N GLN A 6 24.81 21.65 7.99
CA GLN A 6 23.48 21.34 8.50
C GLN A 6 23.09 20.04 7.82
N MET A 7 23.25 18.94 8.56
CA MET A 7 22.84 17.63 8.08
C MET A 7 21.36 17.72 7.72
N ILE A 8 21.04 17.36 6.48
CA ILE A 8 19.67 17.32 6.01
C ILE A 8 19.01 16.13 6.71
N ASP A 9 17.89 16.39 7.36
CA ASP A 9 17.07 15.41 8.08
C ASP A 9 16.25 14.58 7.07
N GLY A 10 16.95 13.74 6.30
CA GLY A 10 16.34 12.86 5.30
C GLY A 10 15.71 13.56 4.10
N LEU A 11 15.10 12.76 3.22
CA LEU A 11 14.29 13.27 2.11
C LEU A 11 12.88 13.56 2.62
N LYS A 12 12.37 14.76 2.34
CA LYS A 12 10.99 15.14 2.63
C LYS A 12 10.32 15.59 1.34
N ILE A 13 9.09 15.17 1.11
CA ILE A 13 8.31 15.53 -0.07
C ILE A 13 7.26 16.53 0.35
N GLN A 14 7.24 17.68 -0.32
CA GLN A 14 6.20 18.68 -0.13
C GLN A 14 5.07 18.41 -1.12
N MET A 15 3.83 18.33 -0.63
CA MET A 15 2.62 18.20 -1.43
C MET A 15 1.56 19.18 -0.95
N THR A 16 0.78 19.74 -1.86
CA THR A 16 -0.45 20.44 -1.52
C THR A 16 -1.49 19.45 -1.00
N ALA A 17 -2.46 19.96 -0.22
CA ALA A 17 -3.63 19.18 0.18
C ALA A 17 -4.36 18.55 -1.02
N ALA A 18 -4.41 19.24 -2.16
CA ALA A 18 -5.07 18.76 -3.38
C ALA A 18 -4.30 17.58 -4.01
N GLU A 19 -2.98 17.71 -4.16
CA GLU A 19 -2.14 16.62 -4.69
C GLU A 19 -2.18 15.40 -3.77
N LEU A 20 -2.11 15.61 -2.44
CA LEU A 20 -2.18 14.51 -1.49
C LEU A 20 -3.56 13.83 -1.53
N ALA A 21 -4.64 14.60 -1.62
CA ALA A 21 -5.99 14.04 -1.75
C ALA A 21 -6.16 13.22 -3.03
N GLU A 22 -5.61 13.68 -4.16
CA GLU A 22 -5.62 12.95 -5.43
C GLU A 22 -4.90 11.60 -5.30
N ARG A 23 -3.69 11.59 -4.74
CA ARG A 23 -2.92 10.36 -4.54
C ARG A 23 -3.59 9.40 -3.56
N LEU A 24 -4.19 9.92 -2.49
CA LEU A 24 -4.96 9.09 -1.56
C LEU A 24 -6.19 8.48 -2.24
N ASN A 25 -6.88 9.21 -3.12
CA ASN A 25 -7.98 8.66 -3.90
C ASN A 25 -7.52 7.51 -4.79
N GLU A 26 -6.42 7.66 -5.52
CA GLU A 26 -5.88 6.58 -6.36
C GLU A 26 -5.59 5.31 -5.54
N ARG A 27 -5.03 5.45 -4.33
CA ARG A 27 -4.79 4.30 -3.45
C ARG A 27 -6.07 3.72 -2.87
N ILE A 28 -7.04 4.55 -2.49
CA ILE A 28 -8.36 4.09 -2.03
C ILE A 28 -9.05 3.27 -3.13
N ASP A 29 -9.10 3.81 -4.35
CA ASP A 29 -9.72 3.16 -5.51
C ASP A 29 -9.06 1.80 -5.81
N TRP A 30 -7.73 1.73 -5.72
CA TRP A 30 -7.00 0.48 -5.86
C TRP A 30 -7.39 -0.54 -4.77
N HIS A 31 -7.38 -0.15 -3.50
CA HIS A 31 -7.77 -1.06 -2.41
C HIS A 31 -9.23 -1.52 -2.52
N GLU A 32 -10.15 -0.64 -2.92
CA GLU A 32 -11.56 -1.00 -3.14
C GLU A 32 -11.75 -1.95 -4.31
N ALA A 33 -11.03 -1.74 -5.41
CA ALA A 33 -11.05 -2.63 -6.57
C ALA A 33 -10.55 -4.02 -6.19
N THR A 34 -9.39 -4.10 -5.54
CA THR A 34 -8.81 -5.38 -5.11
C THR A 34 -9.64 -6.09 -4.04
N ALA A 35 -10.23 -5.35 -3.08
CA ALA A 35 -11.22 -5.92 -2.17
C ALA A 35 -12.44 -6.51 -2.91
N SER A 36 -12.89 -5.84 -3.98
CA SER A 36 -14.00 -6.34 -4.79
C SER A 36 -13.64 -7.61 -5.55
N GLU A 37 -12.39 -7.75 -6.00
CA GLU A 37 -11.85 -8.96 -6.63
C GLU A 37 -11.82 -10.12 -5.63
N TYR A 38 -11.25 -9.94 -4.44
CA TYR A 38 -11.26 -10.98 -3.39
C TYR A 38 -12.67 -11.38 -2.97
N GLU A 39 -13.58 -10.42 -2.85
CA GLU A 39 -14.98 -10.73 -2.57
C GLU A 39 -15.65 -11.52 -3.69
N ALA A 40 -15.29 -11.26 -4.95
CA ALA A 40 -15.75 -12.06 -6.08
C ALA A 40 -15.16 -13.47 -6.06
N GLU A 41 -13.87 -13.65 -5.74
CA GLU A 41 -13.24 -14.96 -5.59
C GLU A 41 -13.89 -15.79 -4.46
N LEU A 42 -14.17 -15.17 -3.31
CA LEU A 42 -14.85 -15.84 -2.19
C LEU A 42 -16.23 -16.38 -2.56
N ARG A 43 -16.96 -15.70 -3.47
CA ARG A 43 -18.28 -16.15 -3.95
C ARG A 43 -18.21 -17.32 -4.92
N LYS A 44 -17.06 -17.59 -5.53
CA LYS A 44 -16.89 -18.71 -6.45
C LYS A 44 -16.79 -20.03 -5.68
N PRO A 45 -17.28 -21.14 -6.24
CA PRO A 45 -16.88 -22.47 -5.79
C PRO A 45 -15.36 -22.59 -5.79
N GLU A 46 -14.79 -23.31 -4.81
CA GLU A 46 -13.34 -23.50 -4.66
C GLU A 46 -12.66 -23.96 -5.96
N SER A 47 -13.31 -24.85 -6.72
CA SER A 47 -12.80 -25.35 -8.00
C SER A 47 -12.73 -24.32 -9.14
N GLU A 48 -13.38 -23.17 -8.99
CA GLU A 48 -13.47 -22.10 -10.00
C GLU A 48 -12.69 -20.83 -9.59
N ARG A 49 -12.08 -20.83 -8.40
CA ARG A 49 -11.21 -19.74 -7.92
C ARG A 49 -9.93 -19.68 -8.74
N GLU A 50 -9.30 -18.51 -8.79
CA GLU A 50 -8.03 -18.31 -9.47
C GLU A 50 -6.93 -19.24 -8.91
N ASP A 51 -6.85 -19.37 -7.59
CA ASP A 51 -6.05 -20.38 -6.90
C ASP A 51 -6.96 -21.30 -6.07
N PRO A 52 -7.31 -22.49 -6.58
CA PRO A 52 -8.13 -23.46 -5.85
C PRO A 52 -7.47 -24.02 -4.58
N LEU A 53 -6.15 -23.86 -4.41
CA LEU A 53 -5.43 -24.32 -3.22
C LEU A 53 -5.35 -23.24 -2.14
N GLU A 54 -5.69 -21.99 -2.48
CA GLU A 54 -5.70 -20.90 -1.52
C GLU A 54 -6.82 -21.07 -0.50
N PRO A 55 -6.50 -21.18 0.80
CA PRO A 55 -7.52 -21.32 1.82
C PRO A 55 -8.45 -20.11 1.89
N GLU A 56 -9.75 -20.34 2.11
CA GLU A 56 -10.76 -19.26 2.20
C GLU A 56 -10.41 -18.19 3.23
N HIS A 57 -9.85 -18.57 4.39
CA HIS A 57 -9.46 -17.61 5.43
C HIS A 57 -8.32 -16.67 5.00
N MET A 58 -7.50 -17.05 4.03
CA MET A 58 -6.48 -16.16 3.45
C MET A 58 -7.16 -15.10 2.58
N LEU A 59 -8.07 -15.51 1.69
CA LEU A 59 -8.89 -14.58 0.89
C LEU A 59 -9.71 -13.64 1.77
N GLU A 60 -10.31 -14.14 2.85
CA GLU A 60 -11.03 -13.32 3.83
C GLU A 60 -10.12 -12.32 4.54
N HIS A 61 -8.89 -12.75 4.87
CA HIS A 61 -7.89 -11.88 5.49
C HIS A 61 -7.49 -10.75 4.54
N GLU A 62 -7.11 -11.06 3.30
CA GLU A 62 -6.76 -10.07 2.28
C GLU A 62 -7.91 -9.09 2.00
N LEU A 63 -9.13 -9.61 1.84
CA LEU A 63 -10.33 -8.79 1.70
C LEU A 63 -10.48 -7.79 2.86
N LYS A 64 -10.29 -8.28 4.09
CA LYS A 64 -10.38 -7.45 5.29
C LYS A 64 -9.29 -6.39 5.31
N GLU A 65 -8.03 -6.77 5.04
CA GLU A 65 -6.90 -5.83 5.03
C GLU A 65 -7.12 -4.70 4.02
N HIS A 66 -7.51 -5.02 2.79
CA HIS A 66 -7.79 -4.01 1.77
C HIS A 66 -8.94 -3.06 2.17
N ARG A 67 -10.02 -3.60 2.77
CA ARG A 67 -11.15 -2.78 3.26
C ARG A 67 -10.74 -1.84 4.40
N GLU A 68 -10.01 -2.37 5.38
CA GLU A 68 -9.53 -1.58 6.52
C GLU A 68 -8.58 -0.47 6.03
N ARG A 69 -7.68 -0.81 5.10
CA ARG A 69 -6.72 0.14 4.55
C ARG A 69 -7.40 1.26 3.76
N ALA A 70 -8.34 0.95 2.88
CA ALA A 70 -9.15 1.96 2.19
C ALA A 70 -9.90 2.87 3.18
N GLY A 71 -10.42 2.31 4.29
CA GLY A 71 -11.08 3.06 5.35
C GLY A 71 -10.15 4.07 6.03
N VAL A 72 -8.92 3.65 6.38
CA VAL A 72 -7.91 4.52 7.01
C VAL A 72 -7.49 5.65 6.05
N LEU A 73 -7.19 5.32 4.79
CA LEU A 73 -6.76 6.33 3.82
C LEU A 73 -7.87 7.36 3.54
N ARG A 74 -9.13 6.90 3.50
CA ARG A 74 -10.30 7.78 3.39
C ARG A 74 -10.40 8.74 4.56
N LEU A 75 -10.22 8.24 5.79
CA LEU A 75 -10.21 9.07 6.99
C LEU A 75 -9.17 10.18 6.86
N VAL A 76 -7.95 9.85 6.45
CA VAL A 76 -6.87 10.84 6.29
C VAL A 76 -7.24 11.89 5.24
N ARG A 77 -7.68 11.44 4.06
CA ARG A 77 -8.09 12.32 2.95
C ARG A 77 -9.18 13.30 3.38
N ASP A 78 -10.21 12.82 4.08
CA ASP A 78 -11.36 13.62 4.49
C ASP A 78 -11.00 14.69 5.53
N HIS A 79 -9.81 14.58 6.14
CA HIS A 79 -9.30 15.51 7.15
C HIS A 79 -8.16 16.40 6.64
N LEU A 80 -7.85 16.38 5.34
CA LEU A 80 -6.90 17.32 4.75
C LEU A 80 -7.49 18.74 4.76
N ILE A 81 -6.66 19.71 5.14
CA ILE A 81 -7.03 21.12 5.17
C ILE A 81 -6.76 21.73 3.81
N ALA A 82 -7.81 22.15 3.12
CA ALA A 82 -7.71 22.72 1.77
C ALA A 82 -6.79 23.95 1.75
N GLY A 83 -5.91 24.01 0.74
CA GLY A 83 -4.96 25.12 0.55
C GLY A 83 -3.66 25.00 1.35
N GLU A 84 -3.55 24.02 2.25
CA GLU A 84 -2.33 23.79 3.02
C GLU A 84 -1.27 22.98 2.24
N LEU A 85 -0.03 23.12 2.72
CA LEU A 85 1.14 22.37 2.24
C LEU A 85 1.58 21.37 3.32
N TYR A 86 1.67 20.12 2.94
CA TYR A 86 2.12 19.01 3.79
C TYR A 86 3.56 18.67 3.44
N LEU A 87 4.39 18.56 4.46
CA LEU A 87 5.76 18.07 4.33
C LEU A 87 5.79 16.63 4.86
N LEU A 88 5.83 15.68 3.94
CA LEU A 88 5.75 14.25 4.21
C LEU A 88 7.15 13.65 4.33
N GLU A 89 7.41 12.96 5.44
CA GLU A 89 8.59 12.12 5.59
C GLU A 89 8.32 10.69 5.09
N GLU A 90 9.36 9.84 5.06
CA GLU A 90 9.25 8.47 4.58
C GLU A 90 8.11 7.69 5.26
N ARG A 91 7.96 7.85 6.58
CA ARG A 91 6.90 7.18 7.35
C ARG A 91 5.51 7.63 6.95
N ASP A 92 5.33 8.92 6.63
CA ASP A 92 4.06 9.44 6.15
C ASP A 92 3.73 8.85 4.78
N LEU A 93 4.74 8.76 3.89
CA LEU A 93 4.57 8.19 2.56
C LEU A 93 4.22 6.70 2.62
N GLN A 94 4.85 5.93 3.52
CA GLN A 94 4.51 4.53 3.79
C GLN A 94 3.10 4.41 4.38
N PHE A 95 2.79 5.22 5.37
CA PHE A 95 1.47 5.24 6.00
C PHE A 95 0.35 5.63 5.01
N ALA A 96 0.63 6.51 4.05
CA ALA A 96 -0.29 6.89 2.98
C ALA A 96 -0.29 5.89 1.79
N ASP A 97 0.49 4.81 1.89
CA ASP A 97 0.65 3.79 0.85
C ASP A 97 1.14 4.35 -0.50
N LEU A 98 1.94 5.41 -0.45
CA LEU A 98 2.52 6.09 -1.62
C LEU A 98 3.89 5.53 -1.99
N VAL A 99 4.53 4.83 -1.05
CA VAL A 99 5.75 4.08 -1.25
C VAL A 99 5.61 2.75 -0.51
N PRO A 100 6.25 1.67 -0.98
CA PRO A 100 6.25 0.41 -0.26
C PRO A 100 6.85 0.55 1.13
N GLU A 101 6.38 -0.26 2.08
CA GLU A 101 7.05 -0.40 3.37
C GLU A 101 8.46 -0.93 3.15
N PHE A 102 9.47 -0.18 3.59
CA PHE A 102 10.86 -0.63 3.56
C PHE A 102 11.08 -1.63 4.69
N ASN A 103 10.68 -2.89 4.47
CA ASN A 103 11.07 -3.98 5.36
C ASN A 103 12.38 -4.59 4.84
N MET A 104 13.51 -4.25 5.48
CA MET A 104 14.85 -4.76 5.10
C MET A 104 15.01 -6.29 5.24
N GLU A 105 13.98 -7.01 5.70
CA GLU A 105 13.99 -8.47 5.86
C GLU A 105 13.63 -9.25 4.58
N TYR A 106 13.06 -8.62 3.54
CA TYR A 106 12.54 -9.30 2.34
C TYR A 106 13.27 -8.97 1.03
N VAL A 107 14.59 -9.16 1.00
CA VAL A 107 15.30 -9.40 -0.26
C VAL A 107 15.74 -10.87 -0.30
N LEU A 108 14.78 -11.79 -0.33
CA LEU A 108 15.03 -13.13 -0.86
C LEU A 108 14.37 -13.22 -2.24
N PRO A 109 15.15 -13.39 -3.33
CA PRO A 109 14.55 -13.68 -4.62
C PRO A 109 13.76 -14.99 -4.52
N ARG A 110 12.57 -15.03 -5.14
CA ARG A 110 11.84 -16.28 -5.39
C ARG A 110 12.84 -17.28 -5.97
N ARG A 111 13.03 -18.43 -5.30
CA ARG A 111 13.99 -19.46 -5.73
C ARG A 111 13.76 -19.72 -7.23
N PRO A 112 14.80 -19.68 -8.09
CA PRO A 112 14.64 -20.13 -9.46
C PRO A 112 14.25 -21.61 -9.46
N PRO A 113 13.46 -22.08 -10.45
CA PRO A 113 13.08 -23.48 -10.55
C PRO A 113 14.34 -24.34 -10.62
N VAL A 114 14.38 -25.39 -9.79
CA VAL A 114 15.44 -26.39 -9.84
C VAL A 114 15.33 -27.10 -11.19
N PRO A 115 16.39 -27.15 -12.02
CA PRO A 115 16.31 -27.87 -13.28
C PRO A 115 16.14 -29.36 -13.01
N GLU A 116 15.12 -29.96 -13.61
CA GLU A 116 14.95 -31.41 -13.64
C GLU A 116 16.17 -32.03 -14.33
N VAL A 117 16.87 -32.89 -13.60
CA VAL A 117 17.99 -33.67 -14.12
C VAL A 117 17.37 -34.89 -14.81
N HIS A 118 17.39 -34.90 -16.15
CA HIS A 118 17.13 -36.08 -16.96
C HIS A 118 18.32 -37.04 -16.94
#